data_AF-A0A7X7FWJ8-F1
#
_entry.id   AF-A0A7X7FWJ8-F1
#
_cell.length_a   1.000
_cell.length_b   1.000
_cell.length_c   1.000
_cell.angle_alpha   90.00
_cell.angle_beta   90.00
_cell.angle_gamma   90.00
#
_symmetry.space_group_name_H-M   'P 1'
#
loop_
_entity.id
_entity.type
_entity.pdbx_description
1 polymer ?
#
loop_
_entity_poly.entity_id
_entity_poly.type
_entity_poly.pdbx_seq_one_letter_code
_entity_poly.pdbx_strand_id
1 'polypeptide(L)'
;DCAFARYDNGYLFRMDSREENDSVLMIKENGSSVFYSNFSPYKKYAFSNLSFLLWVVYGLATVSLRSVSIHASTIFYNNKAVLFLGESGTGKSTHTRLWVKHIPGTIILNDDSPIVKIVNNQVYAFGSMWSGKLACYKNESYPIAAMVRIRQAPFNKIHHLDVIQALGAVFPSCPTLFAFDSMLSDFMCNTVSAIIESVPIYILDCLPEKESAFLSFTTIFKE
;
A
#
# COMPACT_ATOMS: atom_id res chain seq x y z
N ASP A 1 20.41 0.35 -8.43
CA ASP A 1 19.85 -1.01 -8.40
C ASP A 1 19.53 -1.41 -6.97
N CYS A 2 18.66 -2.39 -6.76
CA CYS A 2 18.19 -2.79 -5.44
C CYS A 2 18.41 -4.29 -5.24
N ALA A 3 18.95 -4.67 -4.08
CA ALA A 3 19.17 -6.06 -3.70
C ALA A 3 18.61 -6.31 -2.29
N PHE A 4 17.81 -7.36 -2.16
CA PHE A 4 17.34 -7.89 -0.88
C PHE A 4 17.70 -9.35 -0.81
N ALA A 5 18.32 -9.75 0.29
CA ALA A 5 18.83 -11.09 0.46
C ALA A 5 18.64 -11.54 1.91
N ARG A 6 18.41 -12.83 2.07
CA ARG A 6 18.52 -13.52 3.35
C ARG A 6 19.90 -14.18 3.44
N TYR A 7 20.47 -14.15 4.63
CA TYR A 7 21.68 -14.88 4.99
C TYR A 7 21.43 -15.62 6.32
N ASP A 8 22.38 -16.46 6.77
CA ASP A 8 22.19 -17.34 7.92
C ASP A 8 21.74 -16.61 9.19
N ASN A 9 22.27 -15.41 9.43
CA ASN A 9 21.97 -14.64 10.63
C ASN A 9 20.90 -13.56 10.42
N GLY A 10 20.28 -13.42 9.24
CA GLY A 10 19.23 -12.41 9.05
C GLY A 10 18.95 -11.95 7.62
N TYR A 11 18.63 -10.66 7.49
CA TYR A 11 18.31 -10.02 6.23
C TYR A 11 19.29 -8.88 5.92
N LEU A 12 19.61 -8.74 4.65
CA LEU A 12 20.38 -7.63 4.11
C LEU A 12 19.56 -6.95 3.01
N PHE A 13 19.57 -5.63 3.04
CA PHE A 13 19.05 -4.79 1.97
C PHE A 13 20.14 -3.82 1.51
N ARG A 14 20.25 -3.64 0.20
CA ARG A 14 21.14 -2.67 -0.42
C ARG A 14 20.41 -1.94 -1.53
N MET A 15 20.57 -0.62 -1.57
CA MET A 15 20.15 0.17 -2.72
C MET A 15 21.27 1.09 -3.20
N ASP A 16 21.68 0.82 -4.44
CA ASP A 16 22.70 1.56 -5.15
C ASP A 16 22.13 2.83 -5.76
N SER A 17 22.88 3.92 -5.59
CA SER A 17 22.64 5.16 -6.31
C SER A 17 23.23 5.08 -7.72
N ARG A 18 22.57 5.71 -8.69
CA ARG A 18 23.11 5.92 -10.05
C ARG A 18 23.87 7.24 -10.19
N GLU A 19 23.69 8.16 -9.26
CA GLU A 19 24.39 9.45 -9.15
C GLU A 19 25.57 9.35 -8.16
N GLU A 20 26.31 10.44 -7.97
CA GLU A 20 27.38 10.63 -6.96
C GLU A 20 26.92 10.48 -5.48
N ASN A 21 25.76 9.88 -5.21
CA ASN A 21 25.30 9.58 -3.87
C ASN A 21 25.83 8.22 -3.39
N ASP A 22 26.03 8.09 -2.09
CA ASP A 22 26.32 6.85 -1.40
C ASP A 22 25.13 5.87 -1.50
N SER A 23 25.47 4.58 -1.51
CA SER A 23 24.48 3.51 -1.40
C SER A 23 23.98 3.37 0.03
N VAL A 24 22.70 3.05 0.19
CA VAL A 24 22.12 2.75 1.51
C VAL A 24 22.10 1.24 1.74
N LEU A 25 22.49 0.85 2.94
CA LEU A 25 22.53 -0.55 3.39
C LEU A 25 21.67 -0.69 4.63
N MET A 26 21.05 -1.85 4.80
CA MET A 26 20.47 -2.29 6.05
C MET A 26 20.81 -3.74 6.33
N ILE A 27 21.09 -4.03 7.60
CA ILE A 27 21.24 -5.37 8.13
C ILE A 27 20.28 -5.52 9.31
N LYS A 28 19.59 -6.65 9.35
CA LYS A 28 18.71 -7.04 10.45
C LYS A 28 19.00 -8.48 10.84
N GLU A 29 19.43 -8.68 12.08
CA GLU A 29 19.67 -10.03 12.61
C GLU A 29 18.34 -10.74 12.96
N ASN A 30 18.37 -12.07 12.94
CA ASN A 30 17.26 -12.92 13.35
C ASN A 30 16.94 -12.71 14.83
N GLY A 31 15.65 -12.66 15.18
CA GLY A 31 15.17 -12.43 16.56
C GLY A 31 15.39 -11.00 17.10
N SER A 32 16.25 -10.19 16.50
CA SER A 32 16.47 -8.81 16.90
C SER A 32 15.38 -7.86 16.39
N SER A 33 14.96 -6.91 17.21
CA SER A 33 14.12 -5.78 16.81
C SER A 33 14.92 -4.58 16.28
N VAL A 34 16.25 -4.70 16.25
CA VAL A 34 17.18 -3.63 15.84
C VAL A 34 17.56 -3.81 14.37
N PHE A 35 17.61 -2.69 13.66
CA PHE A 35 18.08 -2.58 12.28
C PHE A 35 19.31 -1.68 12.26
N TYR A 36 20.39 -2.15 11.61
CA TYR A 36 21.60 -1.37 11.41
C TYR A 36 21.62 -0.83 9.98
N SER A 37 22.04 0.42 9.81
CA SER A 37 22.24 1.03 8.50
C SER A 37 23.59 1.73 8.44
N ASN A 38 24.16 1.82 7.25
CA ASN A 38 25.38 2.59 7.00
C ASN A 38 25.14 4.11 6.95
N PHE A 39 23.91 4.57 7.22
CA PHE A 39 23.56 5.99 7.26
C PHE A 39 24.52 6.77 8.14
N SER A 40 25.00 7.90 7.62
CA SER A 40 25.96 8.78 8.29
C SER A 40 25.69 10.22 7.88
N PRO A 41 25.71 11.19 8.81
CA PRO A 41 25.50 12.59 8.47
C PRO A 41 26.62 13.17 7.59
N TYR A 42 27.75 12.47 7.46
CA TYR A 42 28.90 12.87 6.64
C TYR A 42 28.87 12.31 5.21
N LYS A 43 27.84 11.52 4.88
CA LYS A 43 27.65 10.89 3.57
C LYS A 43 26.45 11.48 2.86
N LYS A 44 26.45 11.40 1.52
CA LYS A 44 25.40 11.99 0.70
C LYS A 44 24.49 10.89 0.19
N TYR A 45 23.24 10.84 0.66
CA TYR A 45 22.28 9.83 0.23
C TYR A 45 21.16 10.47 -0.59
N ALA A 46 20.70 9.75 -1.62
CA ALA A 46 19.44 10.11 -2.27
C ALA A 46 18.29 9.95 -1.28
N PHE A 47 17.44 10.98 -1.14
CA PHE A 47 16.30 10.94 -0.21
C PHE A 47 15.33 9.79 -0.54
N SER A 48 15.05 9.56 -1.82
CA SER A 48 14.26 8.42 -2.28
C SER A 48 14.83 7.09 -1.80
N ASN A 49 16.16 6.99 -1.75
CA ASN A 49 16.81 5.76 -1.34
C ASN A 49 16.63 5.47 0.15
N LEU A 50 16.82 6.49 0.98
CA LEU A 50 16.60 6.39 2.42
C LEU A 50 15.12 6.16 2.75
N SER A 51 14.22 6.85 2.05
CA SER A 51 12.77 6.70 2.23
C SER A 51 12.31 5.26 1.94
N PHE A 52 12.78 4.67 0.83
CA PHE A 52 12.48 3.29 0.51
C PHE A 52 13.14 2.29 1.46
N LEU A 53 14.36 2.58 1.95
CA LEU A 53 14.98 1.76 3.00
C LEU A 53 14.09 1.71 4.25
N LEU A 54 13.60 2.86 4.72
CA LEU A 54 12.70 2.93 5.87
C LEU A 54 11.39 2.18 5.62
N TRP A 55 10.88 2.21 4.38
CA TRP A 55 9.72 1.43 3.97
C TRP A 55 9.95 -0.09 4.10
N VAL A 56 11.12 -0.57 3.65
CA VAL A 56 11.53 -1.98 3.80
C VAL A 56 11.68 -2.36 5.27
N VAL A 57 12.35 -1.51 6.07
CA VAL A 57 12.51 -1.71 7.52
C VAL A 57 11.16 -1.83 8.20
N TYR A 58 10.22 -0.93 7.88
CA TYR A 58 8.86 -0.98 8.42
C TYR A 58 8.15 -2.28 8.05
N GLY A 59 8.21 -2.68 6.77
CA GLY A 59 7.60 -3.93 6.33
C GLY A 59 8.15 -5.14 7.07
N LEU A 60 9.48 -5.27 7.18
CA LEU A 60 10.12 -6.38 7.92
C LEU A 60 9.77 -6.37 9.41
N ALA A 61 9.68 -5.19 10.03
CA ALA A 61 9.35 -5.06 11.44
C ALA A 61 7.88 -5.40 11.74
N THR A 62 6.98 -5.32 10.75
CA THR A 62 5.54 -5.37 10.98
C THR A 62 4.81 -6.49 10.26
N VAL A 63 5.42 -7.19 9.30
CA VAL A 63 4.75 -8.23 8.50
C VAL A 63 4.16 -9.36 9.35
N SER A 64 4.86 -9.76 10.42
CA SER A 64 4.36 -10.77 11.38
C SER A 64 3.24 -10.26 12.30
N LEU A 65 3.01 -8.94 12.32
CA LEU A 65 2.00 -8.26 13.13
C LEU A 65 0.71 -7.97 12.34
N ARG A 66 0.44 -8.76 11.30
CA ARG A 66 -0.73 -8.64 10.40
C ARG A 66 -0.87 -7.23 9.81
N SER A 67 0.27 -6.68 9.37
CA SER A 67 0.41 -5.34 8.83
C SER A 67 1.12 -5.41 7.49
N VAL A 68 0.61 -4.70 6.49
CA VAL A 68 1.16 -4.67 5.14
C VAL A 68 1.02 -3.28 4.53
N SER A 69 2.08 -2.79 3.89
CA SER A 69 1.96 -1.61 3.03
C SER A 69 1.34 -2.02 1.70
N ILE A 70 0.27 -1.36 1.28
CA ILE A 70 -0.40 -1.66 0.00
C ILE A 70 -0.22 -0.47 -0.93
N HIS A 71 0.30 -0.71 -2.14
CA HIS A 71 0.40 0.31 -3.17
C HIS A 71 -1.01 0.72 -3.66
N ALA A 72 -1.49 1.86 -3.16
CA ALA A 72 -2.85 2.33 -3.31
C ALA A 72 -2.97 3.85 -3.13
N SER A 73 -4.02 4.44 -3.73
CA SER A 73 -4.48 5.78 -3.35
C SER A 73 -5.70 5.62 -2.47
N THR A 74 -5.66 6.20 -1.27
CA THR A 74 -6.64 5.95 -0.20
C THR A 74 -7.34 7.23 0.18
N ILE A 75 -8.66 7.15 0.28
CA ILE A 75 -9.49 8.22 0.82
C ILE A 75 -10.09 7.76 2.15
N PHE A 76 -10.59 8.73 2.91
CA PHE A 76 -11.64 8.46 3.88
C PHE A 76 -12.88 9.29 3.59
N TYR A 77 -14.03 8.70 3.91
CA TYR A 77 -15.35 9.30 3.81
C TYR A 77 -16.20 8.71 4.94
N ASN A 78 -16.92 9.55 5.69
CA ASN A 78 -17.82 9.12 6.77
C ASN A 78 -17.18 8.10 7.74
N ASN A 79 -15.98 8.43 8.27
CA ASN A 79 -15.19 7.58 9.17
C ASN A 79 -14.82 6.18 8.62
N LYS A 80 -14.83 6.01 7.29
CA LYS A 80 -14.42 4.77 6.61
C LYS A 80 -13.36 5.06 5.56
N ALA A 81 -12.41 4.16 5.40
CA ALA A 81 -11.41 4.24 4.33
C ALA A 81 -11.86 3.46 3.09
N VAL A 82 -11.48 3.95 1.91
CA VAL A 82 -11.57 3.21 0.65
C VAL A 82 -10.21 3.26 -0.04
N LEU A 83 -9.68 2.08 -0.38
CA LEU A 83 -8.40 1.95 -1.07
C LEU A 83 -8.62 1.70 -2.56
N PHE A 84 -8.04 2.53 -3.40
CA PHE A 84 -8.01 2.32 -4.85
C PHE A 84 -6.67 1.70 -5.25
N LEU A 85 -6.73 0.46 -5.73
CA LEU A 85 -5.60 -0.37 -6.13
C LEU A 85 -5.39 -0.29 -7.65
N GLY A 86 -4.23 -0.72 -8.12
CA GLY A 86 -3.91 -0.71 -9.56
C GLY A 86 -2.42 -0.55 -9.80
N GLU A 87 -1.99 -0.87 -11.01
CA GLU A 87 -0.60 -0.69 -11.42
C GLU A 87 -0.22 0.81 -11.41
N SER A 88 1.08 1.09 -11.45
CA SER A 88 1.52 2.48 -11.59
C SER A 88 0.99 3.03 -12.91
N GLY A 89 0.37 4.21 -12.88
CA GLY A 89 -0.20 4.85 -14.08
C GLY A 89 -1.65 4.47 -14.44
N THR A 90 -2.30 3.53 -13.75
CA THR A 90 -3.69 3.12 -14.10
C THR A 90 -4.78 4.10 -13.67
N GLY A 91 -4.43 5.16 -12.93
CA GLY A 91 -5.35 6.24 -12.58
C GLY A 91 -5.85 6.27 -11.13
N LYS A 92 -5.27 5.49 -10.19
CA LYS A 92 -5.64 5.48 -8.76
C LYS A 92 -5.82 6.88 -8.16
N SER A 93 -4.78 7.72 -8.25
CA SER A 93 -4.78 9.09 -7.73
C SER A 93 -5.72 10.01 -8.52
N THR A 94 -5.95 9.72 -9.81
CA THR A 94 -6.97 10.43 -10.59
C THR A 94 -8.35 10.14 -10.04
N HIS A 95 -8.63 8.88 -9.71
CA HIS A 95 -9.90 8.45 -9.15
C HIS A 95 -10.17 9.05 -7.77
N THR A 96 -9.19 9.07 -6.87
CA THR A 96 -9.35 9.71 -5.55
C THR A 96 -9.56 11.22 -5.65
N ARG A 97 -8.93 11.89 -6.62
CA ARG A 97 -9.22 13.30 -6.91
C ARG A 97 -10.63 13.52 -7.44
N LEU A 98 -11.16 12.62 -8.26
CA LEU A 98 -12.57 12.69 -8.71
C LEU A 98 -13.52 12.57 -7.52
N TRP A 99 -13.24 11.65 -6.59
CA TRP A 99 -13.98 11.55 -5.34
C TRP A 99 -13.94 12.84 -4.52
N VAL A 100 -12.76 13.39 -4.23
CA VAL A 100 -12.63 14.67 -3.51
C VAL A 100 -13.39 15.80 -4.20
N LYS A 101 -13.33 15.85 -5.54
CA LYS A 101 -13.96 16.92 -6.32
C LYS A 101 -15.50 16.82 -6.35
N HIS A 102 -16.06 15.61 -6.30
CA HIS A 102 -17.47 15.37 -6.61
C HIS A 102 -18.30 14.77 -5.47
N ILE A 103 -17.66 14.24 -4.42
CA ILE A 103 -18.32 13.63 -3.26
C ILE A 103 -17.91 14.42 -2.01
N PRO A 104 -18.75 15.37 -1.56
CA PRO A 104 -18.47 16.23 -0.40
C PRO A 104 -18.13 15.42 0.85
N GLY A 105 -17.14 15.88 1.63
CA GLY A 105 -16.68 15.19 2.83
C GLY A 105 -15.63 14.10 2.57
N THR A 106 -15.25 13.86 1.31
CA THR A 106 -14.13 12.97 1.00
C THR A 106 -12.80 13.68 1.16
N ILE A 107 -11.84 13.02 1.81
CA ILE A 107 -10.48 13.52 1.98
C ILE A 107 -9.49 12.40 1.63
N ILE A 108 -8.39 12.73 0.96
CA ILE A 108 -7.29 11.78 0.71
C ILE A 108 -6.58 11.51 2.03
N LEU A 109 -6.43 10.23 2.37
CA LEU A 109 -5.69 9.74 3.54
C LEU A 109 -4.20 9.55 3.22
N ASN A 110 -3.90 8.90 2.09
CA ASN A 110 -2.54 8.64 1.60
C ASN A 110 -2.58 8.33 0.10
N ASP A 111 -1.56 8.71 -0.68
CA ASP A 111 -1.57 8.59 -2.16
C ASP A 111 -0.50 7.65 -2.73
N ASP A 112 0.05 6.71 -1.95
CA ASP A 112 0.95 5.69 -2.50
C ASP A 112 1.03 4.42 -1.66
N SER A 113 1.41 4.54 -0.39
CA SER A 113 1.74 3.40 0.47
C SER A 113 1.02 3.50 1.82
N PRO A 114 -0.33 3.51 1.86
CA PRO A 114 -1.06 3.34 3.11
C PRO A 114 -0.66 2.02 3.78
N ILE A 115 -0.72 2.02 5.11
CA ILE A 115 -0.56 0.78 5.87
C ILE A 115 -1.94 0.18 6.11
N VAL A 116 -2.11 -1.09 5.75
CA VAL A 116 -3.28 -1.87 6.13
C VAL A 116 -2.90 -2.80 7.26
N LYS A 117 -3.65 -2.74 8.36
CA LYS A 117 -3.40 -3.57 9.54
C LYS A 117 -4.70 -4.12 10.09
N ILE A 118 -4.62 -5.37 10.57
CA ILE A 118 -5.72 -6.04 11.26
C ILE A 118 -5.59 -5.80 12.75
N VAL A 119 -6.60 -5.16 13.36
CA VAL A 119 -6.67 -4.86 14.79
C VAL A 119 -8.00 -5.39 15.31
N ASN A 120 -7.96 -6.28 16.31
CA ASN A 120 -9.17 -6.89 16.90
C ASN A 120 -10.14 -7.45 15.85
N ASN A 121 -9.63 -8.22 14.88
CA ASN A 121 -10.37 -8.79 13.75
C ASN A 121 -11.03 -7.77 12.80
N GLN A 122 -10.71 -6.49 12.90
CA GLN A 122 -11.16 -5.46 11.98
C GLN A 122 -9.99 -4.91 11.18
N VAL A 123 -10.22 -4.67 9.88
CA VAL A 123 -9.19 -4.18 8.97
C VAL A 123 -9.23 -2.66 8.92
N TYR A 124 -8.08 -2.03 9.18
CA TYR A 124 -7.90 -0.59 9.19
C TYR A 124 -6.88 -0.16 8.14
N ALA A 125 -7.13 1.02 7.56
CA ALA A 125 -6.14 1.76 6.79
C ALA A 125 -5.58 2.89 7.63
N PHE A 126 -4.27 3.06 7.60
CA PHE A 126 -3.53 4.12 8.25
C PHE A 126 -2.86 4.96 7.18
N GLY A 127 -2.87 6.29 7.37
CA GLY A 127 -1.94 7.13 6.63
C GLY A 127 -0.49 6.78 7.00
N SER A 128 0.44 7.08 6.11
CA SER A 128 1.85 6.76 6.29
C SER A 128 2.75 7.92 5.85
N MET A 129 4.03 7.82 6.17
CA MET A 129 5.06 8.74 5.71
C MET A 129 5.43 8.56 4.23
N TRP A 130 4.92 7.50 3.59
CA TRP A 130 5.15 7.20 2.17
C TRP A 130 3.90 7.54 1.39
N SER A 131 3.91 8.74 0.80
CA SER A 131 2.87 9.23 -0.10
C SER A 131 3.52 9.60 -1.42
N GLY A 132 2.79 9.42 -2.51
CA GLY A 132 3.32 9.52 -3.86
C GLY A 132 3.57 10.97 -4.29
N LYS A 133 3.04 11.35 -5.45
CA LYS A 133 3.22 12.72 -5.96
C LYS A 133 2.51 13.76 -5.09
N LEU A 134 1.44 13.36 -4.39
CA LEU A 134 0.76 14.20 -3.43
C LEU A 134 1.44 14.09 -2.06
N ALA A 135 1.88 15.23 -1.52
CA ALA A 135 2.39 15.34 -0.15
C ALA A 135 1.24 15.22 0.87
N CYS A 136 0.77 13.99 1.12
CA CYS A 136 -0.34 13.69 2.03
C CYS A 136 0.12 12.74 3.16
N TYR A 137 0.50 13.32 4.29
CA TYR A 137 1.07 12.60 5.44
C TYR A 137 0.16 12.74 6.67
N LYS A 138 -0.95 12.00 6.69
CA LYS A 138 -1.93 12.07 7.77
C LYS A 138 -1.68 10.97 8.81
N ASN A 139 -1.53 11.36 10.07
CA ASN A 139 -1.51 10.40 11.19
C ASN A 139 -2.94 10.08 11.66
N GLU A 140 -3.74 9.53 10.74
CA GLU A 140 -5.14 9.17 10.94
C GLU A 140 -5.35 7.71 10.51
N SER A 141 -6.39 7.06 11.05
CA SER A 141 -6.72 5.69 10.71
C SER A 141 -8.22 5.44 10.74
N TYR A 142 -8.70 4.64 9.78
CA TYR A 142 -10.13 4.35 9.62
C TYR A 142 -10.35 2.89 9.24
N PRO A 143 -11.44 2.25 9.70
CA PRO A 143 -11.79 0.93 9.24
C PRO A 143 -12.14 0.96 7.75
N ILE A 144 -11.75 -0.09 7.02
CA ILE A 144 -11.91 -0.14 5.57
C ILE A 144 -13.36 -0.50 5.21
N ALA A 145 -13.98 0.30 4.34
CA ALA A 145 -15.28 -0.02 3.73
C ALA A 145 -15.14 -0.92 2.51
N ALA A 146 -14.14 -0.66 1.65
CA ALA A 146 -13.86 -1.47 0.47
C ALA A 146 -12.44 -1.26 -0.06
N MET A 147 -11.97 -2.21 -0.87
CA MET A 147 -10.85 -2.01 -1.79
C MET A 147 -11.34 -2.13 -3.23
N VAL A 148 -10.86 -1.28 -4.13
CA VAL A 148 -11.29 -1.22 -5.52
C VAL A 148 -10.09 -1.23 -6.45
N ARG A 149 -9.92 -2.28 -7.25
CA ARG A 149 -8.90 -2.34 -8.30
C ARG A 149 -9.37 -1.54 -9.52
N ILE A 150 -8.63 -0.50 -9.87
CA ILE A 150 -8.91 0.34 -11.04
C ILE A 150 -8.34 -0.32 -12.29
N ARG A 151 -9.17 -0.41 -13.34
CA ARG A 151 -8.80 -0.78 -14.69
C ARG A 151 -9.35 0.26 -15.68
N GLN A 152 -8.52 0.71 -16.61
CA GLN A 152 -8.96 1.63 -17.65
C GLN A 152 -9.83 0.88 -18.65
N ALA A 153 -10.99 1.46 -18.97
CA ALA A 153 -11.95 0.91 -19.91
C ALA A 153 -12.73 2.04 -20.60
N PRO A 154 -13.32 1.80 -21.79
CA PRO A 154 -14.16 2.79 -22.47
C PRO A 154 -15.58 2.90 -21.87
N PHE A 155 -15.80 2.37 -20.66
CA PHE A 155 -17.08 2.35 -19.97
C PHE A 155 -16.87 2.32 -18.44
N ASN A 156 -17.92 2.66 -17.70
CA ASN A 156 -17.95 2.55 -16.24
C ASN A 156 -18.70 1.28 -15.81
N LYS A 157 -18.01 0.34 -15.18
CA LYS A 157 -18.61 -0.87 -14.61
C LYS A 157 -17.85 -1.30 -13.37
N ILE A 158 -18.58 -1.51 -12.28
CA ILE A 158 -18.03 -2.04 -11.03
C ILE A 158 -18.68 -3.39 -10.74
N HIS A 159 -17.88 -4.35 -10.29
CA HIS A 159 -18.38 -5.64 -9.82
C HIS A 159 -17.59 -6.14 -8.63
N HIS A 160 -18.31 -6.84 -7.74
CA HIS A 160 -17.73 -7.51 -6.60
C HIS A 160 -16.94 -8.73 -7.09
N LEU A 161 -15.77 -8.95 -6.51
CA LEU A 161 -14.88 -10.05 -6.86
C LEU A 161 -15.14 -11.26 -5.96
N ASP A 162 -15.02 -12.47 -6.52
CA ASP A 162 -14.89 -13.67 -5.70
C ASP A 162 -13.52 -13.73 -5.00
N VAL A 163 -13.31 -14.71 -4.13
CA VAL A 163 -12.07 -14.83 -3.33
C VAL A 163 -10.80 -14.90 -4.19
N ILE A 164 -10.83 -15.66 -5.29
CA ILE A 164 -9.64 -15.84 -6.15
C ILE A 164 -9.35 -14.56 -6.94
N GLN A 165 -10.40 -13.94 -7.47
CA GLN A 165 -10.29 -12.65 -8.16
C GLN A 165 -9.82 -11.54 -7.21
N ALA A 166 -10.31 -11.54 -5.96
CA ALA A 166 -9.92 -10.59 -4.93
C ALA A 166 -8.43 -10.74 -4.57
N LEU A 167 -7.94 -11.98 -4.45
CA LEU A 167 -6.51 -12.24 -4.26
C LEU A 167 -5.69 -11.66 -5.42
N GLY A 168 -6.09 -11.93 -6.66
CA GLY A 168 -5.45 -11.37 -7.86
C GLY A 168 -5.53 -9.84 -7.96
N ALA A 169 -6.53 -9.22 -7.33
CA ALA A 169 -6.69 -7.76 -7.30
C ALA A 169 -5.82 -7.09 -6.22
N VAL A 170 -5.67 -7.72 -5.05
CA VAL A 170 -4.98 -7.14 -3.89
C VAL A 170 -3.49 -7.48 -3.87
N PHE A 171 -3.13 -8.76 -4.05
CA PHE A 171 -1.77 -9.25 -3.87
C PHE A 171 -0.72 -8.51 -4.73
N PRO A 172 -0.98 -8.13 -6.01
CA PRO A 172 0.00 -7.38 -6.79
C PRO A 172 0.30 -5.98 -6.28
N SER A 173 -0.52 -5.44 -5.36
CA SER A 173 -0.25 -4.17 -4.69
C SER A 173 0.58 -4.33 -3.41
N CYS A 174 0.89 -5.56 -2.97
CA CYS A 174 1.73 -5.81 -1.80
C CYS A 174 3.24 -5.75 -2.13
N PRO A 175 4.13 -5.66 -1.12
CA PRO A 175 5.58 -5.62 -1.31
C PRO A 175 6.10 -6.88 -2.00
N THR A 176 6.53 -6.78 -3.26
CA THR A 176 7.10 -7.91 -4.01
C THR A 176 8.42 -8.41 -3.41
N LEU A 177 9.14 -7.54 -2.69
CA LEU A 177 10.41 -7.87 -2.04
C LEU A 177 10.31 -9.06 -1.09
N PHE A 178 9.14 -9.23 -0.46
CA PHE A 178 8.91 -10.27 0.54
C PHE A 178 8.47 -11.59 -0.08
N ALA A 179 8.10 -11.61 -1.36
CA ALA A 179 7.70 -12.84 -2.06
C ALA A 179 8.86 -13.84 -2.27
N PHE A 180 10.11 -13.38 -2.15
CA PHE A 180 11.31 -14.21 -2.34
C PHE A 180 11.78 -14.94 -1.07
N ASP A 181 11.12 -14.71 0.07
CA ASP A 181 11.37 -15.43 1.32
C ASP A 181 10.07 -16.10 1.77
N SER A 182 10.11 -17.42 2.01
CA SER A 182 8.92 -18.19 2.34
C SER A 182 8.22 -17.71 3.61
N MET A 183 8.97 -17.36 4.65
CA MET A 183 8.40 -16.90 5.92
C MET A 183 7.72 -15.54 5.76
N LEU A 184 8.37 -14.59 5.09
CA LEU A 184 7.79 -13.27 4.85
C LEU A 184 6.56 -13.36 3.93
N SER A 185 6.64 -14.21 2.90
CA SER A 185 5.53 -14.50 2.00
C SER A 185 4.33 -15.10 2.75
N ASP A 186 4.55 -16.06 3.64
CA ASP A 186 3.48 -16.67 4.45
C ASP A 186 2.78 -15.64 5.34
N PHE A 187 3.53 -14.76 6.01
CA PHE A 187 2.94 -13.68 6.81
C PHE A 187 2.12 -12.71 5.97
N MET A 188 2.61 -12.34 4.78
CA MET A 188 1.85 -11.50 3.85
C MET A 188 0.58 -12.19 3.36
N CYS A 189 0.68 -13.44 2.90
CA CYS A 189 -0.46 -14.22 2.43
C CYS A 189 -1.54 -14.34 3.52
N ASN A 190 -1.15 -14.66 4.76
CA ASN A 190 -2.08 -14.73 5.89
C ASN A 190 -2.78 -13.39 6.16
N THR A 191 -2.05 -12.28 6.02
CA THR A 191 -2.63 -10.94 6.18
C THR A 191 -3.61 -10.62 5.05
N VAL A 192 -3.23 -10.89 3.80
CA VAL A 192 -4.06 -10.64 2.61
C VAL A 192 -5.31 -11.51 2.61
N SER A 193 -5.22 -12.79 2.96
CA SER A 193 -6.38 -13.68 3.09
C SER A 193 -7.41 -13.12 4.08
N ALA A 194 -6.96 -12.70 5.26
CA ALA A 194 -7.85 -12.13 6.26
C ALA A 194 -8.45 -10.77 5.84
N ILE A 195 -7.75 -9.99 5.03
CA ILE A 195 -8.29 -8.77 4.41
C ILE A 195 -9.44 -9.14 3.46
N ILE A 196 -9.22 -10.08 2.54
CA ILE A 196 -10.20 -10.50 1.54
C ILE A 196 -11.45 -11.11 2.17
N GLU A 197 -11.29 -11.82 3.29
CA GLU A 197 -12.41 -12.38 4.06
C GLU A 197 -13.27 -11.29 4.75
N SER A 198 -12.68 -10.14 5.08
CA SER A 198 -13.32 -9.12 5.93
C SER A 198 -13.76 -7.86 5.17
N VAL A 199 -13.17 -7.60 4.01
CA VAL A 199 -13.35 -6.35 3.25
C VAL A 199 -13.89 -6.67 1.86
N PRO A 200 -15.01 -6.07 1.44
CA PRO A 200 -15.50 -6.16 0.06
C PRO A 200 -14.44 -5.67 -0.94
N ILE A 201 -14.10 -6.52 -1.90
CA ILE A 201 -13.15 -6.20 -2.96
C ILE A 201 -13.88 -6.10 -4.29
N TYR A 202 -13.63 -5.00 -5.01
CA TYR A 202 -14.23 -4.73 -6.30
C TYR A 202 -13.15 -4.53 -7.36
N ILE A 203 -13.53 -4.70 -8.60
CA ILE A 203 -12.84 -4.09 -9.74
C ILE A 203 -13.76 -3.05 -10.38
N LEU A 204 -13.17 -1.92 -10.73
CA LEU A 204 -13.82 -0.82 -11.43
C LEU A 204 -13.13 -0.64 -12.78
N ASP A 205 -13.85 -1.01 -13.83
CA ASP A 205 -13.60 -0.55 -15.19
C ASP A 205 -14.12 0.88 -15.30
N CYS A 206 -13.27 1.85 -15.66
CA CYS A 206 -13.73 3.24 -15.69
C CYS A 206 -13.02 4.16 -16.69
N LEU A 207 -13.78 5.19 -17.07
CA LEU A 207 -13.30 6.46 -17.59
C LEU A 207 -12.94 7.41 -16.42
N PRO A 208 -11.98 8.34 -16.61
CA PRO A 208 -11.54 9.28 -15.58
C PRO A 208 -12.51 10.47 -15.43
N GLU A 209 -13.77 10.18 -15.14
CA GLU A 209 -14.87 11.16 -15.09
C GLU A 209 -15.69 11.07 -13.79
N LYS A 210 -16.61 12.00 -13.61
CA LYS A 210 -17.41 12.15 -12.39
C LYS A 210 -18.29 10.93 -12.12
N GLU A 211 -18.83 10.34 -13.18
CA GLU A 211 -19.76 9.22 -13.18
C GLU A 211 -19.10 7.96 -12.59
N SER A 212 -17.82 7.72 -12.83
CA SER A 212 -17.10 6.58 -12.27
C SER A 212 -16.86 6.72 -10.77
N ALA A 213 -16.57 7.93 -10.28
CA ALA A 213 -16.47 8.21 -8.86
C ALA A 213 -17.81 7.93 -8.15
N PHE A 214 -18.91 8.46 -8.69
CA PHE A 214 -20.24 8.21 -8.13
C PHE A 214 -20.66 6.74 -8.19
N LEU A 215 -20.36 6.03 -9.28
CA LEU A 215 -20.64 4.60 -9.39
C LEU A 215 -19.95 3.81 -8.26
N SER A 216 -18.66 4.09 -8.01
CA SER A 216 -17.95 3.45 -6.90
C SER A 216 -18.50 3.86 -5.54
N PHE A 217 -18.90 5.13 -5.36
CA PHE A 217 -19.47 5.63 -4.12
C PHE A 217 -20.79 4.95 -3.75
N THR A 218 -21.76 4.95 -4.65
CA THR A 218 -23.08 4.35 -4.42
C THR A 218 -23.00 2.83 -4.27
N THR A 219 -22.02 2.18 -4.90
CA THR A 219 -21.79 0.73 -4.76
C THR A 219 -21.21 0.37 -3.39
N ILE A 220 -20.30 1.19 -2.85
CA ILE A 220 -19.61 0.92 -1.58
C ILE A 220 -20.49 1.32 -0.39
N PHE A 221 -21.06 2.52 -0.44
CA PHE A 221 -21.83 3.12 0.65
C PHE A 221 -23.34 3.02 0.40
N LYS A 222 -23.80 1.90 -0.18
CA LYS A 222 -25.22 1.65 -0.45
C LYS A 222 -26.06 2.16 0.72
N GLU A 223 -26.89 3.17 0.45
CA GLU A 223 -28.07 3.42 1.27
C GLU A 223 -29.05 2.26 1.11
#